data_AF-A0A1E4DKY4-F1
#
_entry.id   AF-A0A1E4DKY4-F1
#
_cell.length_a   1.000
_cell.length_b   1.000
_cell.length_c   1.000
_cell.angle_alpha   90.00
_cell.angle_beta   90.00
_cell.angle_gamma   90.00
#
_symmetry.space_group_name_H-M   'P 1'
#
loop_
_entity.id
_entity.type
_entity.pdbx_description
1 polymer ?
#
loop_
_entity_poly.entity_id
_entity_poly.type
_entity_poly.pdbx_seq_one_letter_code
_entity_poly.pdbx_strand_id
1 'polypeptide(L)'
;MLRYLLDEREFLSPHGVRALSRYHQDHPYVFSMMGTSHCVEYQPAESSNGLFGGNSNWRGPIWFPVNYLLIESLQKFHYYLGESFRVEYPTGSGQKRNLAEVAAELSRRLTHTFLRGPDGRRPVYGGTEKFQQDPHWRDLLLFYEYFHGDNGAGLGASHQTGWTGLVAKLIQQSGE
;
A
#
# COMPACT_ATOMS: atom_id res chain seq x y z
N MET A 1 -18.18 -0.28 1.94
CA MET A 1 -16.82 -0.82 1.73
C MET A 1 -15.83 0.27 1.29
N LEU A 2 -16.02 0.95 0.15
CA LEU A 2 -15.07 1.97 -0.34
C LEU A 2 -14.75 3.10 0.65
N ARG A 3 -15.72 3.52 1.48
CA ARG A 3 -15.50 4.49 2.56
C ARG A 3 -14.30 4.14 3.46
N TYR A 4 -14.12 2.89 3.83
CA TYR A 4 -12.98 2.48 4.68
C TYR A 4 -11.70 2.32 3.85
N LEU A 5 -11.83 1.76 2.64
CA LEU A 5 -10.70 1.56 1.73
C LEU A 5 -9.99 2.88 1.39
N LEU A 6 -10.78 3.96 1.26
CA LEU A 6 -10.33 5.27 0.82
C LEU A 6 -10.16 6.27 1.98
N ASP A 7 -10.25 5.84 3.25
CA ASP A 7 -9.96 6.67 4.43
C ASP A 7 -8.49 6.53 4.84
N GLU A 8 -7.80 7.65 4.97
CA GLU A 8 -6.37 7.69 5.28
C GLU A 8 -6.03 7.24 6.70
N ARG A 9 -7.01 7.30 7.61
CA ARG A 9 -6.93 6.77 8.98
C ARG A 9 -7.17 5.27 9.05
N GLU A 10 -7.59 4.67 7.93
CA GLU A 10 -7.91 3.25 7.82
C GLU A 10 -6.93 2.60 6.83
N PHE A 11 -7.38 2.28 5.63
CA PHE A 11 -6.62 1.51 4.65
C PHE A 11 -5.79 2.36 3.69
N LEU A 12 -6.17 3.62 3.44
CA LEU A 12 -5.51 4.44 2.42
C LEU A 12 -4.18 5.00 2.93
N SER A 13 -3.08 4.46 2.46
CA SER A 13 -1.73 4.96 2.73
C SER A 13 -1.28 5.93 1.63
N PRO A 14 -0.34 6.85 1.91
CA PRO A 14 0.39 7.59 0.87
C PRO A 14 1.02 6.69 -0.21
N HIS A 15 1.27 5.42 0.08
CA HIS A 15 2.00 4.48 -0.77
C HIS A 15 1.15 3.34 -1.35
N GLY A 16 -0.16 3.31 -1.09
CA GLY A 16 -1.09 2.27 -1.56
C GLY A 16 -2.19 1.96 -0.56
N VAL A 17 -2.80 0.78 -0.67
CA VAL A 17 -3.78 0.25 0.29
C VAL A 17 -3.08 -0.73 1.23
N ARG A 18 -3.22 -0.49 2.55
CA ARG A 18 -2.69 -1.34 3.62
C ARG A 18 -3.38 -2.71 3.64
N ALA A 19 -2.69 -3.76 4.06
CA ALA A 19 -3.29 -5.09 4.21
C ALA A 19 -4.29 -5.19 5.39
N LEU A 20 -4.07 -4.39 6.44
CA LEU A 20 -4.96 -4.24 7.58
C LEU A 20 -5.21 -2.76 7.84
N SER A 21 -6.41 -2.41 8.28
CA SER A 21 -6.71 -1.03 8.63
C SER A 21 -5.82 -0.54 9.78
N ARG A 22 -5.33 0.70 9.64
CA ARG A 22 -4.63 1.42 10.71
C ARG A 22 -5.51 1.68 11.94
N TYR A 23 -6.84 1.62 11.83
CA TYR A 23 -7.75 1.66 12.97
C TYR A 23 -7.41 0.62 14.05
N HIS A 24 -6.92 -0.55 13.63
CA HIS A 24 -6.52 -1.62 14.55
C HIS A 24 -5.19 -1.35 15.29
N GLN A 25 -4.57 -0.18 15.07
CA GLN A 25 -3.48 0.31 15.90
C GLN A 25 -4.01 0.69 17.30
N ASP A 26 -5.12 1.41 17.36
CA ASP A 26 -5.73 1.87 18.62
C ASP A 26 -6.87 0.94 19.09
N HIS A 27 -7.41 0.14 18.16
CA HIS A 27 -8.54 -0.77 18.40
C HIS A 27 -8.23 -2.19 17.91
N PRO A 28 -7.25 -2.88 18.52
CA PRO A 28 -6.84 -4.20 18.08
C PRO A 28 -7.99 -5.20 18.20
N TYR A 29 -8.04 -6.16 17.28
CA TYR A 29 -8.98 -7.27 17.39
C TYR A 29 -8.43 -8.29 18.40
N VAL A 30 -9.20 -8.56 19.45
CA VAL A 30 -8.84 -9.50 20.51
C VAL A 30 -9.78 -10.69 20.50
N PHE A 31 -9.23 -11.89 20.36
CA PHE A 31 -9.94 -13.15 20.46
C PHE A 31 -9.48 -13.92 21.70
N SER A 32 -10.39 -14.19 22.63
CA SER A 32 -10.09 -14.91 23.86
C SER A 32 -10.69 -16.32 23.81
N MET A 33 -9.84 -17.34 23.99
CA MET A 33 -10.24 -18.75 24.02
C MET A 33 -9.39 -19.53 25.01
N MET A 34 -10.03 -20.38 25.83
CA MET A 34 -9.37 -21.27 26.81
C MET A 34 -8.36 -20.53 27.72
N GLY A 35 -8.69 -19.32 28.18
CA GLY A 35 -7.84 -18.51 29.06
C GLY A 35 -6.65 -17.83 28.37
N THR A 36 -6.49 -18.01 27.05
CA THR A 36 -5.48 -17.31 26.24
C THR A 36 -6.14 -16.22 25.41
N SER A 37 -5.50 -15.05 25.33
CA SER A 37 -5.94 -13.95 24.45
C SER A 37 -4.98 -13.79 23.28
N HIS A 38 -5.53 -13.81 22.07
CA HIS A 38 -4.82 -13.56 20.82
C HIS A 38 -5.19 -12.17 20.31
N CYS A 39 -4.18 -11.37 19.98
CA CYS A 39 -4.33 -9.98 19.56
C CYS A 39 -3.84 -9.79 18.12
N VAL A 40 -4.66 -9.15 17.30
CA VAL A 40 -4.30 -8.68 15.95
C VAL A 40 -4.37 -7.17 15.95
N GLU A 41 -3.20 -6.56 16.06
CA GLU A 41 -2.99 -5.11 15.94
C GLU A 41 -2.45 -4.74 14.55
N TYR A 42 -2.59 -3.47 14.19
CA TYR A 42 -1.93 -2.92 13.00
C TYR A 42 -0.40 -2.88 13.20
N GLN A 43 0.32 -3.48 12.27
CA GLN A 43 1.78 -3.48 12.21
C GLN A 43 2.19 -3.07 10.80
N PRO A 44 2.81 -1.89 10.61
CA PRO A 44 3.05 -1.39 9.26
C PRO A 44 4.23 -2.09 8.56
N ALA A 45 5.03 -2.89 9.29
CA ALA A 45 6.26 -3.50 8.82
C ALA A 45 6.31 -5.00 9.21
N GLU A 46 7.53 -5.52 9.42
CA GLU A 46 7.74 -6.84 9.99
C GLU A 46 7.01 -7.02 11.31
N SER A 47 6.58 -8.25 11.56
CA SER A 47 5.81 -8.52 12.75
C SER A 47 6.63 -8.40 14.04
N SER A 48 6.07 -7.75 15.05
CA SER A 48 6.70 -7.60 16.38
C SER A 48 6.67 -8.89 17.22
N ASN A 49 5.90 -9.91 16.82
CA ASN A 49 5.78 -11.16 17.55
C ASN A 49 5.93 -12.40 16.63
N GLY A 50 6.60 -13.43 17.17
CA GLY A 50 6.74 -14.73 16.50
C GLY A 50 5.46 -15.57 16.49
N LEU A 51 4.41 -15.12 17.20
CA LEU A 51 3.07 -15.69 17.11
C LEU A 51 2.62 -15.61 15.64
N PHE A 52 2.26 -16.76 15.05
CA PHE A 52 2.00 -16.95 13.62
C PHE A 52 3.24 -17.02 12.71
N GLY A 53 4.39 -17.44 13.24
CA GLY A 53 5.54 -17.87 12.42
C GLY A 53 6.48 -16.76 11.97
N GLY A 54 6.48 -15.61 12.66
CA GLY A 54 7.44 -14.50 12.42
C GLY A 54 7.32 -13.77 11.08
N ASN A 55 6.54 -14.31 10.13
CA ASN A 55 6.36 -13.79 8.78
C ASN A 55 4.91 -13.33 8.50
N SER A 56 4.13 -13.03 9.54
CA SER A 56 2.76 -12.53 9.39
C SER A 56 2.77 -11.03 9.04
N ASN A 57 3.27 -10.72 7.85
CA ASN A 57 3.44 -9.38 7.29
C ASN A 57 2.19 -8.89 6.55
N TRP A 58 1.02 -9.45 6.89
CA TRP A 58 -0.29 -9.10 6.34
C TRP A 58 -1.11 -8.19 7.27
N ARG A 59 -0.50 -7.72 8.36
CA ARG A 59 -1.14 -6.92 9.41
C ARG A 59 -0.98 -5.42 9.25
N GLY A 60 -0.65 -4.96 8.04
CA GLY A 60 -0.51 -3.54 7.76
C GLY A 60 0.34 -3.14 6.56
N PRO A 61 1.37 -3.90 6.16
CA PRO A 61 2.15 -3.58 4.97
C PRO A 61 1.30 -3.51 3.70
N ILE A 62 1.85 -2.85 2.68
CA ILE A 62 1.29 -2.73 1.34
C ILE A 62 1.86 -3.85 0.47
N TRP A 63 0.96 -4.55 -0.21
CA TRP A 63 1.27 -5.63 -1.14
C TRP A 63 0.79 -5.28 -2.54
N PHE A 64 1.70 -5.30 -3.51
CA PHE A 64 1.42 -4.99 -4.91
C PHE A 64 0.33 -5.88 -5.54
N PRO A 65 0.30 -7.21 -5.36
CA PRO A 65 -0.73 -8.04 -6.00
C PRO A 65 -2.15 -7.65 -5.60
N VAL A 66 -2.40 -7.44 -4.30
CA VAL A 66 -3.74 -7.08 -3.80
C VAL A 66 -4.14 -5.69 -4.28
N ASN A 67 -3.21 -4.74 -4.23
CA ASN A 67 -3.42 -3.38 -4.73
C ASN A 67 -3.73 -3.36 -6.24
N TYR A 68 -3.00 -4.14 -7.03
CA TYR A 68 -3.24 -4.29 -8.47
C TYR A 68 -4.63 -4.85 -8.76
N LEU A 69 -5.04 -5.92 -8.06
CA LEU A 69 -6.39 -6.49 -8.22
C LEU A 69 -7.49 -5.52 -7.80
N LEU A 70 -7.27 -4.69 -6.78
CA LEU A 70 -8.20 -3.63 -6.39
C LEU A 70 -8.34 -2.58 -7.49
N ILE A 71 -7.23 -2.13 -8.08
CA ILE A 71 -7.22 -1.16 -9.18
C ILE A 71 -7.97 -1.70 -10.41
N GLU A 72 -7.66 -2.94 -10.84
CA GLU A 72 -8.35 -3.61 -11.95
C GLU A 72 -9.85 -3.75 -11.66
N SER A 73 -10.21 -4.05 -10.41
CA SER A 73 -11.62 -4.15 -10.01
C SER A 73 -12.32 -2.80 -10.10
N LEU A 74 -11.70 -1.72 -9.64
CA LEU A 74 -12.24 -0.35 -9.74
C LEU A 74 -12.46 0.05 -11.20
N GLN A 75 -11.51 -0.25 -12.10
CA GLN A 75 -11.64 0.00 -13.53
C GLN A 75 -12.82 -0.79 -14.15
N LYS A 76 -12.97 -2.08 -13.80
CA LYS A 76 -14.11 -2.90 -14.24
C LYS A 76 -15.45 -2.36 -13.73
N PHE A 77 -15.53 -1.94 -12.47
CA PHE A 77 -16.75 -1.34 -11.94
C PHE A 77 -17.03 0.02 -12.58
N HIS A 78 -16.01 0.82 -12.89
CA HIS A 78 -16.19 2.05 -13.65
C HIS A 78 -16.80 1.80 -15.03
N TYR A 79 -16.30 0.80 -15.76
CA TYR A 79 -16.86 0.43 -17.07
C TYR A 79 -18.36 0.14 -17.01
N TYR A 80 -18.84 -0.47 -15.92
CA TYR A 80 -20.26 -0.76 -15.73
C TYR A 80 -21.07 0.43 -15.19
N LEU A 81 -20.55 1.16 -14.19
CA LEU A 81 -21.27 2.21 -13.47
C LEU A 81 -21.17 3.60 -14.13
N GLY A 82 -20.16 3.80 -14.97
CA GLY A 82 -19.90 5.04 -15.69
C GLY A 82 -19.49 6.22 -14.82
N GLU A 83 -19.56 7.41 -15.41
CA GLU A 83 -19.12 8.70 -14.85
C GLU A 83 -19.99 9.24 -13.71
N SER A 84 -21.26 8.83 -13.66
CA SER A 84 -22.24 9.33 -12.70
C SER A 84 -22.06 8.73 -11.31
N PHE A 85 -21.51 7.52 -11.22
CA PHE A 85 -21.19 6.91 -9.95
C PHE A 85 -19.91 7.50 -9.38
N ARG A 86 -20.07 8.26 -8.29
CA ARG A 86 -18.97 8.99 -7.65
C ARG A 86 -18.89 8.69 -6.18
N VAL A 87 -17.67 8.54 -5.69
CA VAL A 87 -17.32 8.29 -4.29
C VAL A 87 -16.40 9.39 -3.79
N GLU A 88 -16.36 9.57 -2.47
CA GLU A 88 -15.47 10.53 -1.85
C GLU A 88 -14.03 10.00 -1.85
N TYR A 89 -13.06 10.84 -2.26
CA TYR A 89 -11.65 10.47 -2.30
C TYR A 89 -10.72 11.67 -2.01
N PRO A 90 -9.88 11.59 -0.97
CA PRO A 90 -9.96 10.64 0.15
C PRO A 90 -11.29 10.75 0.90
N THR A 91 -11.68 9.72 1.64
CA THR A 91 -12.88 9.77 2.49
C THR A 91 -12.73 10.87 3.53
N GLY A 92 -13.78 11.67 3.72
CA GLY A 92 -13.77 12.86 4.60
C GLY A 92 -13.24 14.16 3.96
N SER A 93 -12.82 14.15 2.69
CA SER A 93 -12.29 15.34 1.99
C SER A 93 -13.36 16.25 1.37
N GLY A 94 -14.61 15.79 1.23
CA GLY A 94 -15.68 16.41 0.45
C GLY A 94 -15.50 16.31 -1.07
N GLN A 95 -14.34 15.87 -1.56
CA GLN A 95 -14.05 15.75 -2.99
C GLN A 95 -14.58 14.43 -3.53
N LYS A 96 -15.40 14.50 -4.58
CA LYS A 96 -15.97 13.32 -5.24
C LYS A 96 -15.24 13.01 -6.53
N ARG A 97 -14.97 11.73 -6.74
CA ARG A 97 -14.30 11.17 -7.93
C ARG A 97 -15.06 9.97 -8.45
N ASN A 98 -15.00 9.74 -9.76
CA ASN A 98 -15.46 8.49 -10.36
C ASN A 98 -14.46 7.36 -10.04
N LEU A 99 -14.81 6.11 -10.36
CA LEU A 99 -13.97 4.96 -10.02
C LEU A 99 -12.68 4.85 -10.86
N ALA A 100 -12.66 5.37 -12.09
CA ALA A 100 -11.43 5.42 -12.89
C ALA A 100 -10.41 6.41 -12.30
N GLU A 101 -10.87 7.58 -11.86
CA GLU A 101 -10.04 8.57 -11.18
C GLU A 101 -9.47 8.02 -9.86
N VAL A 102 -10.26 7.27 -9.09
CA VAL A 102 -9.79 6.60 -7.87
C VAL A 102 -8.74 5.52 -8.21
N ALA A 103 -8.97 4.71 -9.25
CA ALA A 103 -8.00 3.72 -9.70
C ALA A 103 -6.67 4.36 -10.15
N ALA A 104 -6.74 5.49 -10.85
CA ALA A 104 -5.56 6.25 -11.27
C ALA A 104 -4.79 6.84 -10.07
N GLU A 105 -5.48 7.35 -9.05
CA GLU A 105 -4.85 7.83 -7.82
C GLU A 105 -4.13 6.72 -7.04
N LEU A 106 -4.75 5.54 -6.90
CA LEU A 106 -4.10 4.40 -6.25
C LEU A 106 -2.87 3.92 -7.04
N SER A 107 -2.96 3.89 -8.38
CA SER A 107 -1.84 3.56 -9.27
C SER A 107 -0.68 4.55 -9.10
N ARG A 108 -0.98 5.85 -9.00
CA ARG A 108 0.01 6.90 -8.75
C ARG A 108 0.68 6.76 -7.38
N ARG A 109 -0.08 6.46 -6.32
CA ARG A 109 0.47 6.21 -4.97
C ARG A 109 1.49 5.06 -4.97
N LEU A 110 1.15 3.94 -5.62
CA LEU A 110 2.05 2.79 -5.74
C LEU A 110 3.30 3.11 -6.56
N THR A 111 3.13 3.82 -7.68
CA THR A 111 4.24 4.22 -8.54
C THR A 111 5.19 5.18 -7.83
N HIS A 112 4.65 6.13 -7.06
CA HIS A 112 5.43 7.13 -6.34
C HIS A 112 6.37 6.52 -5.30
N THR A 113 6.08 5.33 -4.79
CA THR A 113 6.98 4.56 -3.91
C THR A 113 8.37 4.36 -4.52
N PHE A 114 8.45 4.27 -5.85
CA PHE A 114 9.71 4.11 -6.57
C PHE A 114 10.31 5.42 -7.07
N LEU A 115 9.60 6.55 -6.99
CA LEU A 115 10.06 7.84 -7.53
C LEU A 115 10.77 8.66 -6.45
N ARG A 116 11.60 9.61 -6.88
CA ARG A 116 12.19 10.61 -5.96
C ARG A 116 11.13 11.64 -5.61
N GLY A 117 10.98 11.91 -4.32
CA GLY A 117 10.19 13.03 -3.81
C GLY A 117 10.92 14.37 -3.97
N PRO A 118 10.30 15.47 -3.51
CA PRO A 118 10.92 16.80 -3.50
C PRO A 118 12.23 16.90 -2.69
N ASP A 119 12.41 16.01 -1.72
CA ASP A 119 13.63 15.86 -0.92
C ASP A 119 14.73 15.03 -1.62
N GLY A 120 14.47 14.57 -2.85
CA GLY A 120 15.37 13.73 -3.63
C GLY A 120 15.41 12.27 -3.20
N ARG A 121 14.60 11.87 -2.21
CA ARG A 121 14.58 10.52 -1.63
C ARG A 121 13.48 9.67 -2.23
N ARG A 122 13.69 8.35 -2.27
CA ARG A 122 12.67 7.38 -2.71
C ARG A 122 12.06 6.67 -1.50
N PRO A 123 10.72 6.56 -1.38
CA PRO A 123 10.10 5.81 -0.30
C PRO A 123 10.60 4.36 -0.22
N VAL A 124 10.78 3.67 -1.35
CA VAL A 124 11.24 2.27 -1.41
C VAL A 124 12.54 2.00 -0.64
N TYR A 125 13.42 2.98 -0.50
CA TYR A 125 14.66 2.81 0.26
C TYR A 125 14.57 3.24 1.72
N GLY A 126 13.47 3.86 2.14
CA GLY A 126 13.23 4.30 3.51
C GLY A 126 14.42 5.09 4.09
N GLY A 127 14.90 4.64 5.25
CA GLY A 127 16.06 5.21 5.95
C GLY A 127 17.43 4.72 5.46
N THR A 128 17.51 3.93 4.40
CA THR A 128 18.79 3.33 3.97
C THR A 128 19.62 4.31 3.15
N GLU A 129 20.43 5.13 3.82
CA GLU A 129 21.16 6.26 3.22
C GLU A 129 22.04 5.87 2.01
N LYS A 130 22.62 4.67 2.03
CA LYS A 130 23.43 4.17 0.91
C LYS A 130 22.62 4.14 -0.39
N PHE A 131 21.40 3.62 -0.37
CA PHE A 131 20.54 3.58 -1.56
C PHE A 131 19.88 4.92 -1.86
N GLN A 132 19.85 5.86 -0.92
CA GLN A 132 19.27 7.18 -1.16
C GLN A 132 20.28 8.12 -1.84
N GLN A 133 21.53 8.14 -1.37
CA GLN A 133 22.48 9.21 -1.68
C GLN A 133 23.66 8.76 -2.56
N ASP A 134 24.11 7.50 -2.44
CA ASP A 134 25.32 7.05 -3.12
C ASP A 134 25.12 7.06 -4.64
N PRO A 135 25.98 7.78 -5.41
CA PRO A 135 25.81 7.92 -6.86
C PRO A 135 25.90 6.60 -7.62
N HIS A 136 26.50 5.56 -7.05
CA HIS A 136 26.60 4.23 -7.66
C HIS A 136 25.39 3.35 -7.38
N TRP A 137 24.62 3.63 -6.32
CA TRP A 137 23.52 2.77 -5.87
C TRP A 137 22.14 3.41 -6.01
N ARG A 138 22.05 4.75 -5.96
CA ARG A 138 20.79 5.49 -5.87
C ARG A 138 19.83 5.36 -7.05
N ASP A 139 20.33 4.87 -8.18
CA ASP A 139 19.57 4.66 -9.41
C ASP A 139 19.37 3.16 -9.73
N LEU A 140 19.91 2.25 -8.91
CA LEU A 140 19.74 0.80 -9.05
C LEU A 140 18.51 0.31 -8.26
N LEU A 141 17.32 0.54 -8.80
CA LEU A 141 16.04 0.21 -8.15
C LEU A 141 15.92 -1.27 -7.79
N LEU A 142 15.58 -1.51 -6.51
CA LEU A 142 15.27 -2.83 -5.97
C LEU A 142 13.75 -3.04 -5.89
N PHE A 143 13.35 -4.31 -5.97
CA PHE A 143 11.94 -4.73 -5.95
C PHE A 143 11.72 -5.58 -4.72
N TYR A 144 10.92 -5.08 -3.79
CA TYR A 144 10.73 -5.70 -2.50
C TYR A 144 9.47 -6.56 -2.47
N GLU A 145 9.43 -7.48 -1.52
CA GLU A 145 8.31 -8.41 -1.30
C GLU A 145 7.03 -7.66 -0.92
N TYR A 146 7.16 -6.72 0.02
CA TYR A 146 6.11 -5.85 0.50
C TYR A 146 6.71 -4.50 0.95
N PHE A 147 5.84 -3.56 1.27
CA PHE A 147 6.24 -2.19 1.59
C PHE A 147 5.62 -1.76 2.91
N HIS A 148 6.37 -0.97 3.68
CA HIS A 148 5.91 -0.44 4.95
C HIS A 148 4.63 0.37 4.75
N GLY A 149 3.59 0.05 5.53
CA GLY A 149 2.24 0.57 5.36
C GLY A 149 2.15 2.10 5.46
N ASP A 150 3.03 2.75 6.22
CA ASP A 150 2.98 4.21 6.40
C ASP A 150 4.03 5.04 5.63
N ASN A 151 5.23 4.52 5.36
CA ASN A 151 6.33 5.29 4.75
C ASN A 151 6.86 4.69 3.44
N GLY A 152 6.31 3.54 2.99
CA GLY A 152 6.65 2.94 1.71
C GLY A 152 8.03 2.29 1.62
N ALA A 153 8.75 2.12 2.73
CA ALA A 153 10.04 1.40 2.73
C ALA A 153 9.86 -0.04 2.24
N GLY A 154 10.70 -0.49 1.32
CA GLY A 154 10.72 -1.86 0.84
C GLY A 154 11.26 -2.83 1.90
N LEU A 155 10.57 -3.96 2.07
CA LEU A 155 10.83 -4.96 3.11
C LEU A 155 10.77 -6.38 2.52
N GLY A 156 11.30 -7.36 3.27
CA GLY A 156 11.41 -8.74 2.79
C GLY A 156 12.44 -8.90 1.67
N ALA A 157 12.23 -9.87 0.78
CA ALA A 157 13.14 -10.16 -0.31
C ALA A 157 13.27 -8.97 -1.30
N SER A 158 14.50 -8.52 -1.60
CA SER A 158 14.79 -7.29 -2.37
C SER A 158 14.97 -7.47 -3.89
N HIS A 159 14.90 -8.71 -4.37
CA HIS A 159 14.90 -9.07 -5.79
C HIS A 159 13.56 -9.69 -6.22
N GLN A 160 12.48 -9.27 -5.58
CA GLN A 160 11.12 -9.73 -5.89
C GLN A 160 10.54 -9.00 -7.11
N THR A 161 11.24 -9.07 -8.25
CA THR A 161 10.68 -8.76 -9.58
C THR A 161 9.65 -9.80 -10.05
N GLY A 162 9.04 -10.53 -9.11
CA GLY A 162 7.79 -11.26 -9.29
C GLY A 162 6.63 -10.27 -9.29
N TRP A 163 5.75 -10.35 -8.28
CA TRP A 163 4.53 -9.53 -8.25
C TRP A 163 4.78 -8.01 -8.15
N THR A 164 5.90 -7.57 -7.60
CA THR A 164 6.20 -6.12 -7.51
C THR A 164 6.53 -5.55 -8.89
N GLY A 165 6.88 -6.39 -9.87
CA GLY A 165 7.00 -6.01 -11.28
C GLY A 165 5.70 -5.48 -11.89
N LEU A 166 4.54 -5.73 -11.28
CA LEU A 166 3.25 -5.17 -11.70
C LEU A 166 3.24 -3.63 -11.71
N VAL A 167 4.17 -2.96 -11.02
CA VAL A 167 4.34 -1.50 -11.12
C VAL A 167 4.54 -1.04 -12.56
N ALA A 168 5.22 -1.82 -13.41
CA ALA A 168 5.41 -1.46 -14.82
C ALA A 168 4.06 -1.37 -15.56
N LYS A 169 3.12 -2.24 -15.24
CA LYS A 169 1.77 -2.22 -15.81
C LYS A 169 0.97 -1.01 -15.32
N LEU A 170 1.09 -0.67 -14.04
CA LEU A 170 0.45 0.52 -13.46
C LEU A 170 0.97 1.81 -14.09
N ILE A 171 2.28 1.89 -14.37
CA ILE A 171 2.90 3.01 -15.08
C ILE A 171 2.37 3.10 -16.51
N GLN A 172 2.36 1.98 -17.25
CA GLN A 172 1.84 1.94 -18.62
C GLN A 172 0.39 2.44 -18.68
N GLN A 173 -0.47 1.94 -17.81
CA GLN A 173 -1.90 2.31 -17.77
C GLN A 173 -2.15 3.77 -17.36
N SER A 174 -1.21 4.39 -16.64
CA SER A 174 -1.35 5.77 -16.17
C SER A 174 -0.67 6.80 -17.10
N GLY A 175 0.13 6.33 -18.07
CA GLY A 175 0.85 7.17 -19.03
C GLY A 175 0.18 7.29 -20.40
N GLU A 176 -0.83 6.46 -20.69
CA GLU A 176 -1.79 6.62 -21.78
C GLU A 176 -2.91 7.60 -21.38
#